data_AF-A0A0R3UQS0-F1
#
_entry.id   AF-A0A0R3UQS0-F1
#
_cell.length_a   1.000
_cell.length_b   1.000
_cell.length_c   1.000
_cell.angle_alpha   90.00
_cell.angle_beta   90.00
_cell.angle_gamma   90.00
#
_symmetry.space_group_name_H-M   'P 1'
#
loop_
_entity.id
_entity.type
_entity.pdbx_description
1 polymer ?
#
loop_
_entity_poly.entity_id
_entity_poly.type
_entity_poly.pdbx_seq_one_letter_code
_entity_poly.pdbx_strand_id
1 'polypeptide(L)'
;MELVAALKALNGSNLVESVKMGRFAWRANNKSLPLGATWYKGSIYGAFQREFLHEVVMGIAVGPIRDLMLKPKYIMHPDEFFFPTLAYNSRLRLPGACLHSPAPESEVGFNYLAKFVIWEGCSINCTTKYVRDVCILGTDHVALLQTVPHISANKFHADYQPEAYDEMERWYFRRVKAEMKSGSYDRRTFDPTIYAERLCSRYHI
;
A
#
# COMPACT_ATOMS: atom_id res chain seq x y z
N MET A 1 -14.97 10.30 -6.05
CA MET A 1 -15.43 10.31 -4.65
C MET A 1 -15.07 9.02 -3.93
N GLU A 2 -14.96 7.91 -4.66
CA GLU A 2 -14.51 6.60 -4.14
C GLU A 2 -13.22 6.64 -3.33
N LEU A 3 -12.14 7.25 -3.84
CA LEU A 3 -10.89 7.37 -3.10
C LEU A 3 -11.08 8.12 -1.77
N VAL A 4 -11.89 9.19 -1.75
CA VAL A 4 -12.20 9.92 -0.51
C VAL A 4 -12.97 9.04 0.46
N ALA A 5 -13.91 8.22 -0.02
CA ALA A 5 -14.66 7.28 0.79
C ALA A 5 -13.77 6.15 1.35
N ALA A 6 -12.87 5.59 0.55
CA ALA A 6 -11.84 4.63 1.01
C ALA A 6 -10.98 5.23 2.13
N LEU A 7 -10.44 6.43 1.92
CA LEU A 7 -9.55 7.07 2.90
C LEU A 7 -10.30 7.48 4.18
N LYS A 8 -11.56 7.90 4.09
CA LYS A 8 -12.41 8.12 5.27
C LYS A 8 -12.70 6.82 6.01
N ALA A 9 -12.89 5.72 5.30
CA ALA A 9 -13.14 4.40 5.89
C ALA A 9 -11.94 3.83 6.66
N LEU A 10 -10.71 4.29 6.36
CA LEU A 10 -9.53 3.98 7.19
C LEU A 10 -9.61 4.57 8.61
N ASN A 11 -10.58 5.47 8.87
CA ASN A 11 -10.87 6.01 10.19
C ASN A 11 -9.67 6.67 10.88
N GLY A 12 -8.77 7.29 10.11
CA GLY A 12 -7.56 7.94 10.63
C GLY A 12 -6.31 7.04 10.65
N SER A 13 -6.44 5.75 10.37
CA SER A 13 -5.29 4.86 10.24
C SER A 13 -4.48 5.13 8.98
N ASN A 14 -3.20 4.75 8.98
CA ASN A 14 -2.43 4.63 7.76
C ASN A 14 -2.83 3.34 7.01
N LEU A 15 -2.78 3.35 5.68
CA LEU A 15 -2.84 2.15 4.85
C LEU A 15 -1.42 1.78 4.44
N VAL A 16 -0.81 0.88 5.23
CA VAL A 16 0.57 0.42 5.07
C VAL A 16 0.60 -1.10 5.17
N GLU A 17 1.26 -1.74 4.21
CA GLU A 17 1.49 -3.19 4.25
C GLU A 17 2.63 -3.49 5.23
N SER A 18 2.45 -4.54 6.05
CA SER A 18 3.52 -5.01 6.94
C SER A 18 3.49 -6.52 7.07
N VAL A 19 4.64 -7.14 6.80
CA VAL A 19 4.90 -8.57 6.97
C VAL A 19 6.13 -8.77 7.85
N LYS A 20 6.20 -9.91 8.53
CA LYS A 20 7.41 -10.31 9.25
C LYS A 20 8.58 -10.42 8.27
N MET A 21 9.79 -10.19 8.76
CA MET A 21 11.01 -10.24 7.95
C MET A 21 11.15 -11.54 7.16
N GLY A 22 10.94 -12.70 7.80
CA GLY A 22 11.02 -14.01 7.13
C GLY A 22 12.24 -14.14 6.23
N ARG A 23 12.02 -14.52 4.96
CA ARG A 23 13.07 -14.64 3.93
C ARG A 23 13.79 -13.33 3.59
N PHE A 24 13.31 -12.17 4.04
CA PHE A 24 13.92 -10.86 3.83
C PHE A 24 14.84 -10.42 4.97
N ALA A 25 14.99 -11.21 6.05
CA ALA A 25 15.83 -10.87 7.20
C ALA A 25 17.27 -10.49 6.81
N TRP A 26 17.85 -11.15 5.81
CA TRP A 26 19.19 -10.87 5.32
C TRP A 26 19.35 -9.45 4.74
N ARG A 27 18.27 -8.81 4.27
CA ARG A 27 18.30 -7.42 3.75
C ARG A 27 18.56 -6.38 4.84
N ALA A 28 18.22 -6.71 6.09
CA ALA A 28 18.53 -5.89 7.25
C ALA A 28 19.93 -6.15 7.82
N ASN A 29 20.73 -7.06 7.22
CA ASN A 29 22.13 -7.33 7.57
C ASN A 29 22.37 -7.57 9.07
N ASN A 30 21.45 -8.31 9.73
CA ASN A 30 21.44 -8.58 11.17
C ASN A 30 21.58 -7.32 12.06
N LYS A 31 21.19 -6.14 11.55
CA LYS A 31 21.22 -4.89 12.30
C LYS A 31 20.01 -4.80 13.23
N SER A 32 20.22 -4.31 14.45
CA SER A 32 19.14 -3.95 15.35
C SER A 32 18.65 -2.53 15.07
N LEU A 33 17.39 -2.25 15.41
CA LEU A 33 16.84 -0.91 15.38
C LEU A 33 16.98 -0.21 16.74
N PRO A 34 17.17 1.12 16.73
CA PRO A 34 17.04 1.95 17.92
C PRO A 34 15.64 1.86 18.53
N LEU A 35 15.50 2.36 19.76
CA LEU A 35 14.22 2.50 20.47
C LEU A 35 13.52 1.16 20.74
N GLY A 36 14.25 0.04 20.66
CA GLY A 36 13.66 -1.30 20.79
C GLY A 36 12.65 -1.62 19.70
N ALA A 37 12.74 -0.95 18.54
CA ALA A 37 11.83 -1.19 17.43
C ALA A 37 12.13 -2.53 16.74
N THR A 38 11.09 -3.10 16.14
CA THR A 38 11.15 -4.36 15.40
C THR A 38 11.08 -4.07 13.90
N TRP A 39 11.91 -4.76 13.11
CA TRP A 39 11.85 -4.64 11.66
C TRP A 39 10.57 -5.23 11.08
N TYR A 40 9.96 -4.46 10.18
CA TYR A 40 8.88 -4.95 9.32
C TYR A 40 9.19 -4.63 7.87
N LYS A 41 8.87 -5.57 6.99
CA LYS A 41 8.93 -5.39 5.54
C LYS A 41 7.53 -5.05 5.03
N GLY A 42 7.43 -4.31 3.95
CA GLY A 42 6.16 -4.06 3.30
C GLY A 42 6.29 -3.45 1.91
N SER A 43 5.22 -2.79 1.51
CA SER A 43 5.08 -2.08 0.25
C SER A 43 5.56 -0.64 0.38
N ILE A 44 6.22 -0.13 -0.66
CA ILE A 44 6.50 1.30 -0.82
C ILE A 44 5.25 2.14 -1.08
N TYR A 45 4.20 1.50 -1.60
CA TYR A 45 2.90 2.11 -1.86
C TYR A 45 2.05 2.07 -0.59
N GLY A 46 1.36 3.16 -0.30
CA GLY A 46 0.46 3.28 0.85
C GLY A 46 -0.30 4.59 0.81
N ALA A 47 -1.20 4.77 1.78
CA ALA A 47 -1.82 6.05 2.08
C ALA A 47 -1.48 6.42 3.53
N PHE A 48 -1.01 7.65 3.73
CA PHE A 48 -0.45 8.07 4.99
C PHE A 48 -1.20 9.26 5.54
N GLN A 49 -1.44 9.25 6.84
CA GLN A 49 -1.94 10.39 7.56
C GLN A 49 -0.89 11.52 7.51
N ARG A 50 -1.33 12.77 7.37
CA ARG A 50 -0.42 13.92 7.32
C ARG A 50 0.42 14.04 8.59
N GLU A 51 -0.20 13.83 9.74
CA GLU A 51 0.46 13.90 11.05
C GLU A 51 1.50 12.78 11.21
N PHE A 52 1.21 11.58 10.72
CA PHE A 52 2.19 10.49 10.63
C PHE A 52 3.41 10.90 9.81
N LEU A 53 3.19 11.44 8.59
CA LEU A 53 4.28 11.89 7.73
C LEU A 53 5.11 13.01 8.37
N HIS A 54 4.45 13.94 9.06
CA HIS A 54 5.14 15.00 9.78
C HIS A 54 6.11 14.43 10.83
N GLU A 55 5.64 13.49 11.65
CA GLU A 55 6.48 12.89 12.69
C GLU A 55 7.61 12.01 12.14
N VAL A 56 7.37 11.20 11.10
CA VAL A 56 8.42 10.33 10.55
C VAL A 56 9.48 11.10 9.76
N VAL A 57 9.14 12.26 9.18
CA VAL A 57 10.08 13.09 8.43
C VAL A 57 10.77 14.11 9.33
N MET A 58 10.01 14.85 10.13
CA MET A 58 10.49 16.02 10.88
C MET A 58 10.58 15.77 12.40
N GLY A 59 9.89 14.75 12.91
CA GLY A 59 9.84 14.45 14.33
C GLY A 59 11.20 14.04 14.89
N ILE A 60 11.44 14.43 16.15
CA ILE A 60 12.68 14.13 16.88
C ILE A 60 12.64 12.70 17.46
N ALA A 61 11.45 12.25 17.90
CA ALA A 61 11.28 11.00 18.63
C ALA A 61 11.74 9.77 17.83
N VAL A 62 11.47 9.74 16.53
CA VAL A 62 11.88 8.64 15.62
C VAL A 62 13.15 8.94 14.83
N GLY A 63 13.79 10.08 15.10
CA GLY A 63 15.04 10.50 14.46
C GLY A 63 16.13 9.42 14.45
N PRO A 64 16.41 8.71 15.57
CA PRO A 64 17.39 7.64 15.58
C PRO A 64 17.11 6.52 14.57
N ILE A 65 15.85 6.13 14.38
CA ILE A 65 15.46 5.12 13.38
C ILE A 65 15.60 5.71 11.98
N ARG A 66 15.08 6.92 11.77
CA ARG A 66 15.11 7.60 10.47
C ARG A 66 16.54 7.78 9.96
N ASP A 67 17.39 8.38 10.77
CA ASP A 67 18.77 8.69 10.39
C ASP A 67 19.58 7.41 10.15
N LEU A 68 19.23 6.32 10.84
CA LEU A 68 19.85 5.01 10.61
C LEU A 68 19.42 4.41 9.26
N MET A 69 18.13 4.41 8.95
CA MET A 69 17.60 3.83 7.71
C MET A 69 17.98 4.64 6.45
N LEU A 70 18.17 5.95 6.59
CA LEU A 70 18.59 6.83 5.49
C LEU A 70 20.10 6.80 5.22
N LYS A 71 20.90 6.15 6.09
CA LYS A 71 22.34 6.00 5.83
C LYS A 71 22.57 5.19 4.55
N PRO A 72 23.41 5.71 3.62
CA PRO A 72 23.71 4.99 2.38
C PRO A 72 24.22 3.57 2.67
N LYS A 73 23.64 2.59 1.98
CA LYS A 73 24.01 1.16 2.05
C LYS A 73 23.92 0.56 3.47
N TYR A 74 23.18 1.17 4.39
CA TYR A 74 23.01 0.62 5.74
C TYR A 74 22.21 -0.69 5.73
N ILE A 75 21.13 -0.70 4.95
CA ILE A 75 20.32 -1.88 4.63
C ILE A 75 20.02 -1.90 3.12
N MET A 76 19.53 -3.03 2.62
CA MET A 76 19.03 -3.14 1.25
C MET A 76 17.56 -2.72 1.16
N HIS A 77 17.20 -1.97 0.13
CA HIS A 77 15.82 -1.53 -0.16
C HIS A 77 15.12 -0.86 1.04
N PRO A 78 15.69 0.20 1.65
CA PRO A 78 15.15 0.85 2.85
C PRO A 78 13.71 1.35 2.67
N ASP A 79 13.32 1.66 1.44
CA ASP A 79 11.97 2.01 1.02
C ASP A 79 10.92 0.92 1.36
N GLU A 80 11.30 -0.36 1.31
CA GLU A 80 10.42 -1.48 1.72
C GLU A 80 10.37 -1.72 3.23
N PHE A 81 11.15 -0.98 4.04
CA PHE A 81 11.21 -1.16 5.49
C PHE A 81 10.79 0.08 6.27
N PHE A 82 11.06 1.27 5.76
CA PHE A 82 10.92 2.54 6.49
C PHE A 82 9.52 2.76 7.03
N PHE A 83 8.54 2.91 6.14
CA PHE A 83 7.16 3.14 6.56
C PHE A 83 6.51 1.94 7.26
N PRO A 84 6.66 0.68 6.78
CA PRO A 84 6.12 -0.49 7.48
C PRO A 84 6.64 -0.62 8.91
N THR A 85 7.94 -0.38 9.13
CA THR A 85 8.54 -0.41 10.45
C THR A 85 7.94 0.66 11.35
N LEU A 86 7.88 1.91 10.90
CA LEU A 86 7.34 2.98 11.74
C LEU A 86 5.83 2.80 12.02
N ALA A 87 5.04 2.40 11.03
CA ALA A 87 3.60 2.23 11.16
C ALA A 87 3.17 1.02 12.02
N TYR A 88 4.01 -0.01 12.18
CA TYR A 88 3.67 -1.24 12.94
C TYR A 88 4.47 -1.42 14.23
N ASN A 89 5.24 -0.41 14.64
CA ASN A 89 5.81 -0.33 15.98
C ASN A 89 4.94 0.57 16.87
N SER A 90 3.83 0.03 17.40
CA SER A 90 2.85 0.79 18.22
C SER A 90 3.46 1.48 19.45
N ARG A 91 4.58 0.98 19.96
CA ARG A 91 5.33 1.61 21.07
C ARG A 91 5.87 3.00 20.72
N LEU A 92 6.05 3.31 19.44
CA LEU A 92 6.48 4.63 18.97
C LEU A 92 5.35 5.67 19.03
N ARG A 93 4.10 5.23 19.24
CA ARG A 93 2.92 6.11 19.36
C ARG A 93 2.75 7.11 18.22
N LEU A 94 3.07 6.68 16.99
CA LEU A 94 2.89 7.51 15.81
C LEU A 94 1.39 7.57 15.41
N PRO A 95 0.91 8.71 14.90
CA PRO A 95 -0.49 8.86 14.46
C PRO A 95 -0.91 7.79 13.46
N GLY A 96 -2.06 7.15 13.69
CA GLY A 96 -2.60 6.15 12.77
C GLY A 96 -1.76 4.87 12.68
N ALA A 97 -0.80 4.66 13.58
CA ALA A 97 0.01 3.44 13.64
C ALA A 97 -0.84 2.26 14.14
N CYS A 98 -0.59 1.07 13.59
CA CYS A 98 -1.34 -0.12 13.94
C CYS A 98 -0.96 -0.63 15.33
N LEU A 99 -1.96 -0.96 16.15
CA LEU A 99 -1.75 -1.50 17.50
C LEU A 99 -1.22 -2.93 17.49
N HIS A 100 -1.58 -3.68 16.45
CA HIS A 100 -1.21 -5.07 16.26
C HIS A 100 -0.23 -5.22 15.09
N SER A 101 0.78 -6.07 15.26
CA SER A 101 1.81 -6.26 14.25
C SER A 101 2.30 -7.70 14.17
N PRO A 102 2.64 -8.19 12.96
CA PRO A 102 2.44 -7.56 11.64
C PRO A 102 0.96 -7.51 11.20
N ALA A 103 0.67 -7.06 9.98
CA ALA A 103 -0.66 -7.18 9.40
C ALA A 103 -1.06 -8.66 9.21
N PRO A 104 -2.37 -8.99 9.18
CA PRO A 104 -2.84 -10.33 8.89
C PRO A 104 -2.45 -10.78 7.48
N GLU A 105 -2.21 -12.08 7.28
CA GLU A 105 -1.89 -12.64 5.96
C GLU A 105 -3.00 -12.39 4.93
N SER A 106 -4.26 -12.28 5.37
CA SER A 106 -5.41 -11.93 4.53
C SER A 106 -5.39 -10.48 4.01
N GLU A 107 -4.55 -9.60 4.56
CA GLU A 107 -4.50 -8.17 4.21
C GLU A 107 -3.23 -7.74 3.46
N VAL A 108 -2.32 -8.68 3.18
CA VAL A 108 -1.03 -8.42 2.54
C VAL A 108 -0.93 -9.07 1.16
N GLY A 109 0.18 -8.83 0.47
CA GLY A 109 0.46 -9.33 -0.86
C GLY A 109 -0.59 -8.85 -1.86
N PHE A 110 -1.26 -9.79 -2.51
CA PHE A 110 -2.30 -9.49 -3.50
C PHE A 110 -3.52 -8.79 -2.88
N ASN A 111 -3.80 -9.01 -1.59
CA ASN A 111 -4.95 -8.44 -0.89
C ASN A 111 -4.68 -7.06 -0.28
N TYR A 112 -3.48 -6.50 -0.47
CA TYR A 112 -3.11 -5.20 0.05
C TYR A 112 -3.70 -4.07 -0.78
N LEU A 113 -4.69 -3.35 -0.23
CA LEU A 113 -5.55 -2.43 -0.97
C LEU A 113 -4.85 -1.19 -1.58
N ALA A 114 -3.63 -0.83 -1.17
CA ALA A 114 -3.00 0.36 -1.73
C ALA A 114 -2.59 0.16 -3.21
N LYS A 115 -2.38 -1.08 -3.65
CA LYS A 115 -1.94 -1.40 -5.01
C LYS A 115 -2.40 -2.77 -5.48
N PHE A 116 -2.83 -2.85 -6.72
CA PHE A 116 -2.97 -4.10 -7.44
C PHE A 116 -1.67 -4.38 -8.21
N VAL A 117 -0.96 -5.46 -7.86
CA VAL A 117 0.26 -5.90 -8.55
C VAL A 117 0.23 -7.41 -8.70
N ILE A 118 0.41 -7.89 -9.94
CA ILE A 118 0.60 -9.31 -10.24
C ILE A 118 2.09 -9.59 -10.28
N TRP A 119 2.57 -10.30 -9.26
CA TRP A 119 3.96 -10.79 -9.20
C TRP A 119 4.05 -12.18 -9.84
N GLU A 120 5.21 -12.49 -10.41
CA GLU A 120 5.50 -13.84 -10.88
C GLU A 120 5.34 -14.85 -9.72
N GLY A 121 4.62 -15.94 -9.99
CA GLY A 121 4.33 -16.98 -8.99
C GLY A 121 3.21 -16.66 -7.99
N CYS A 122 2.47 -15.56 -8.15
CA CYS A 122 1.23 -15.34 -7.40
C CYS A 122 0.07 -16.18 -7.96
N SER A 123 -1.09 -16.19 -7.29
CA SER A 123 -2.24 -17.01 -7.66
C SER A 123 -2.93 -16.59 -8.97
N ILE A 124 -2.61 -15.41 -9.49
CA ILE A 124 -3.15 -14.90 -10.76
C ILE A 124 -2.05 -14.94 -11.81
N ASN A 125 -2.35 -15.55 -12.95
CA ASN A 125 -1.42 -15.61 -14.06
C ASN A 125 -1.41 -14.29 -14.85
N CYS A 126 -0.22 -13.80 -15.18
CA CYS A 126 -0.04 -12.67 -16.09
C CYS A 126 -0.19 -13.17 -17.54
N THR A 127 -1.17 -12.67 -18.28
CA THR A 127 -1.39 -13.08 -19.68
C THR A 127 -0.55 -12.28 -20.68
N THR A 128 0.22 -11.31 -20.21
CA THR A 128 1.04 -10.41 -21.03
C THR A 128 2.53 -10.75 -20.90
N LYS A 129 3.32 -9.96 -20.16
CA LYS A 129 4.75 -10.18 -19.93
C LYS A 129 5.15 -9.73 -18.52
N TYR A 130 6.23 -10.33 -18.01
CA TYR A 130 6.90 -9.90 -16.80
C TYR A 130 8.12 -9.04 -17.12
N VAL A 131 8.38 -8.03 -16.28
CA VAL A 131 9.64 -7.29 -16.27
C VAL A 131 10.07 -7.13 -14.82
N ARG A 132 11.20 -7.72 -14.43
CA ARG A 132 11.64 -7.80 -13.02
C ARG A 132 10.54 -8.36 -12.11
N ASP A 133 10.02 -9.53 -12.50
CA ASP A 133 9.04 -10.32 -11.74
C ASP A 133 7.66 -9.65 -11.54
N VAL A 134 7.42 -8.50 -12.19
CA VAL A 134 6.15 -7.76 -12.13
C VAL A 134 5.47 -7.77 -13.50
N CYS A 135 4.21 -8.18 -13.54
CA CYS A 135 3.37 -8.20 -14.73
C CYS A 135 3.17 -6.79 -15.29
N ILE A 136 3.28 -6.66 -16.62
CA ILE A 136 2.87 -5.46 -17.34
C ILE A 136 1.38 -5.58 -17.66
N LEU A 137 0.55 -4.86 -16.94
CA LEU A 137 -0.90 -4.85 -17.13
C LEU A 137 -1.22 -4.38 -18.56
N GLY A 138 -2.18 -5.06 -19.17
CA GLY A 138 -2.59 -4.89 -20.56
C GLY A 138 -4.08 -5.21 -20.74
N THR A 139 -4.55 -5.30 -21.98
CA THR A 139 -5.98 -5.33 -22.33
C THR A 139 -6.73 -6.46 -21.63
N ASP A 140 -6.13 -7.64 -21.54
CA ASP A 140 -6.72 -8.82 -20.88
C ASP A 140 -7.02 -8.60 -19.39
N HIS A 141 -6.34 -7.65 -18.75
CA HIS A 141 -6.49 -7.36 -17.33
C HIS A 141 -7.54 -6.28 -17.05
N VAL A 142 -8.04 -5.57 -18.06
CA VAL A 142 -8.94 -4.41 -17.87
C VAL A 142 -10.22 -4.79 -17.13
N ALA A 143 -10.87 -5.88 -17.54
CA ALA A 143 -12.10 -6.33 -16.89
C ALA A 143 -11.89 -6.63 -15.39
N LEU A 144 -10.77 -7.25 -15.04
CA LEU A 144 -10.41 -7.50 -13.64
C LEU A 144 -10.15 -6.18 -12.91
N LEU A 145 -9.33 -5.28 -13.47
CA LEU A 145 -8.97 -4.01 -12.86
C LEU A 145 -10.17 -3.09 -12.58
N GLN A 146 -11.24 -3.19 -13.38
CA GLN A 146 -12.48 -2.44 -13.15
C GLN A 146 -13.31 -2.96 -11.96
N THR A 147 -12.95 -4.11 -11.38
CA THR A 147 -13.70 -4.77 -10.30
C THR A 147 -12.95 -4.85 -8.98
N VAL A 148 -11.61 -4.81 -9.02
CA VAL A 148 -10.79 -4.98 -7.82
C VAL A 148 -10.88 -3.73 -6.92
N PRO A 149 -10.81 -3.91 -5.59
CA PRO A 149 -11.03 -2.83 -4.65
C PRO A 149 -9.83 -1.90 -4.48
N HIS A 150 -8.67 -2.21 -5.06
CA HIS A 150 -7.42 -1.48 -4.85
C HIS A 150 -7.48 -0.03 -5.34
N ILE A 151 -6.83 0.90 -4.63
CA ILE A 151 -6.83 2.34 -5.01
C ILE A 151 -5.98 2.66 -6.24
N SER A 152 -5.03 1.78 -6.58
CA SER A 152 -4.10 1.95 -7.69
C SER A 152 -3.68 0.59 -8.25
N ALA A 153 -3.10 0.57 -9.45
CA ALA A 153 -2.58 -0.64 -10.08
C ALA A 153 -1.18 -0.40 -10.63
N ASN A 154 -0.34 -1.42 -10.60
CA ASN A 154 1.01 -1.38 -11.12
C ASN A 154 1.40 -2.73 -11.79
N LYS A 155 2.04 -2.72 -12.96
CA LYS A 155 2.51 -1.58 -13.77
C LYS A 155 1.91 -1.56 -15.16
N PHE A 156 1.80 -0.35 -15.73
CA PHE A 156 1.52 -0.12 -17.14
C PHE A 156 2.77 0.44 -17.81
N HIS A 157 2.90 0.20 -19.10
CA HIS A 157 3.95 0.74 -19.94
C HIS A 157 3.27 1.47 -21.11
N ALA A 158 3.57 2.75 -21.31
CA ALA A 158 2.92 3.55 -22.34
C ALA A 158 3.18 3.03 -23.77
N ASP A 159 4.29 2.30 -23.95
CA ASP A 159 4.71 1.69 -25.22
C ASP A 159 4.27 0.22 -25.37
N TYR A 160 3.46 -0.31 -24.45
CA TYR A 160 3.05 -1.71 -24.46
C TYR A 160 1.57 -1.86 -24.07
N GLN A 161 0.75 -2.21 -25.07
CA GLN A 161 -0.71 -2.26 -24.96
C GLN A 161 -1.33 -0.97 -24.38
N PRO A 162 -1.06 0.21 -24.99
CA PRO A 162 -1.61 1.49 -24.52
C PRO A 162 -3.15 1.50 -24.47
N GLU A 163 -3.82 0.65 -25.25
CA GLU A 163 -5.28 0.53 -25.28
C GLU A 163 -5.86 0.18 -23.91
N ALA A 164 -5.12 -0.58 -23.10
CA ALA A 164 -5.51 -0.92 -21.74
C ALA A 164 -5.54 0.32 -20.83
N TYR A 165 -4.54 1.20 -20.98
CA TYR A 165 -4.47 2.46 -20.26
C TYR A 165 -5.61 3.39 -20.69
N ASP A 166 -5.84 3.52 -21.99
CA ASP A 166 -6.93 4.33 -22.55
C ASP A 166 -8.31 3.85 -22.08
N GLU A 167 -8.52 2.53 -21.99
CA GLU A 167 -9.79 1.98 -21.51
C GLU A 167 -10.00 2.25 -20.01
N MET A 168 -8.96 2.09 -19.20
CA MET A 168 -9.01 2.45 -17.78
C MET A 168 -9.26 3.94 -17.56
N GLU A 169 -8.65 4.81 -18.38
CA GLU A 169 -8.89 6.26 -18.34
C GLU A 169 -10.35 6.60 -18.72
N ARG A 170 -10.86 6.04 -19.82
CA ARG A 170 -12.27 6.22 -20.22
C ARG A 170 -13.23 5.71 -19.15
N TRP A 171 -12.92 4.57 -18.52
CA TRP A 171 -13.71 4.04 -17.42
C TRP A 171 -13.69 4.97 -16.20
N TYR A 172 -12.51 5.45 -15.79
CA TYR A 172 -12.35 6.40 -14.68
C TYR A 172 -13.18 7.67 -14.90
N PHE A 173 -13.05 8.34 -16.05
CA PHE A 173 -13.79 9.57 -16.31
C PHE A 173 -15.30 9.37 -16.44
N ARG A 174 -15.76 8.20 -16.93
CA ARG A 174 -17.19 7.84 -16.88
C ARG A 174 -17.70 7.78 -15.44
N ARG A 175 -16.94 7.16 -14.53
CA ARG A 175 -17.29 7.11 -13.10
C ARG A 175 -17.28 8.49 -12.48
N VAL A 176 -16.21 9.27 -12.66
CA VAL A 176 -16.12 10.65 -12.12
C VAL A 176 -17.31 11.50 -12.57
N LYS A 177 -17.68 11.45 -13.86
CA LYS A 177 -18.84 12.17 -14.37
C LYS A 177 -20.15 11.75 -13.68
N ALA A 178 -20.34 10.44 -13.45
CA ALA A 178 -21.50 9.93 -12.74
C ALA A 178 -21.51 10.39 -11.28
N GLU A 179 -20.37 10.32 -10.58
CA GLU A 179 -20.21 10.78 -9.19
C GLU A 179 -20.45 12.29 -9.03
N MET A 180 -19.96 13.10 -9.98
CA MET A 180 -20.21 14.54 -9.98
C MET A 180 -21.69 14.86 -10.15
N LYS A 181 -22.41 14.06 -10.96
CA LYS A 181 -23.85 14.23 -11.18
C LYS A 181 -24.68 13.78 -9.97
N SER A 182 -24.31 12.68 -9.33
CA SER A 182 -25.03 12.13 -8.17
C SER A 182 -24.65 12.79 -6.84
N GLY A 183 -23.47 13.42 -6.77
CA GLY A 183 -22.89 13.92 -5.52
C GLY A 183 -22.33 12.81 -4.61
N SER A 184 -22.23 11.57 -5.09
CA SER A 184 -21.73 10.41 -4.32
C SER A 184 -21.16 9.33 -5.24
N TYR A 185 -20.28 8.49 -4.71
CA TYR A 185 -19.88 7.24 -5.37
C TYR A 185 -21.05 6.26 -5.51
N ASP A 186 -21.01 5.38 -6.52
CA ASP A 186 -22.02 4.32 -6.71
C ASP A 186 -21.74 3.16 -5.75
N ARG A 187 -22.63 2.99 -4.77
CA ARG A 187 -22.54 1.93 -3.75
C ARG A 187 -22.71 0.51 -4.31
N ARG A 188 -23.19 0.36 -5.55
CA ARG A 188 -23.31 -0.94 -6.21
C ARG A 188 -21.98 -1.41 -6.81
N THR A 189 -21.08 -0.48 -7.11
CA THR A 189 -19.79 -0.77 -7.78
C THR A 189 -18.58 -0.39 -6.94
N PHE A 190 -18.79 0.18 -5.75
CA PHE A 190 -17.74 0.48 -4.80
C PHE A 190 -18.22 0.33 -3.36
N ASP A 191 -17.53 -0.53 -2.62
CA ASP A 191 -17.80 -0.81 -1.22
C ASP A 191 -16.62 -0.34 -0.34
N PRO A 192 -16.76 0.76 0.42
CA PRO A 192 -15.71 1.23 1.31
C PRO A 192 -15.54 0.37 2.57
N THR A 193 -16.47 -0.54 2.89
CA THR A 193 -16.38 -1.35 4.12
C THR A 193 -15.13 -2.23 4.14
N ILE A 194 -14.67 -2.68 2.97
CA ILE A 194 -13.41 -3.44 2.83
C ILE A 194 -12.17 -2.67 3.34
N TYR A 195 -12.22 -1.34 3.38
CA TYR A 195 -11.20 -0.49 3.98
C TYR A 195 -11.42 -0.33 5.49
N ALA A 196 -12.67 -0.15 5.92
CA ALA A 196 -13.03 0.00 7.33
C ALA A 196 -12.78 -1.29 8.15
N GLU A 197 -12.88 -2.44 7.51
CA GLU A 197 -12.74 -3.75 8.16
C GLU A 197 -11.30 -4.19 8.35
N ARG A 198 -10.32 -3.46 7.78
CA ARG A 198 -8.90 -3.77 7.96
C ARG A 198 -8.50 -3.68 9.43
N LEU A 199 -7.58 -4.55 9.84
CA LEU A 199 -7.12 -4.62 11.23
C LEU A 199 -6.69 -3.25 11.75
N CYS A 200 -5.87 -2.52 10.98
CA CYS A 200 -5.36 -1.22 11.41
C CYS A 200 -6.41 -0.10 11.33
N SER A 201 -7.40 -0.19 10.43
CA SER A 201 -8.52 0.75 10.42
C SER A 201 -9.33 0.68 11.73
N ARG A 202 -9.42 -0.52 12.32
CA ARG A 202 -10.14 -0.77 13.57
C ARG A 202 -9.29 -0.59 14.83
N TYR A 203 -8.00 -0.88 14.74
CA TYR A 203 -7.07 -0.95 15.86
C TYR A 203 -5.79 -0.17 15.56
N HIS A 204 -5.88 1.16 15.64
CA HIS A 204 -4.76 2.08 15.52
C HIS A 204 -4.70 3.07 16.70
N ILE A 205 -3.60 3.82 16.75
CA ILE A 205 -3.34 4.92 17.70
C ILE A 205 -3.98 6.21 17.22
#